data_AF-I1YK76-F1
#
_entry.id   AF-I1YK76-F1
#
_cell.length_a   1.000
_cell.length_b   1.000
_cell.length_c   1.000
_cell.angle_alpha   90.00
_cell.angle_beta   90.00
_cell.angle_gamma   90.00
#
_symmetry.space_group_name_H-M   'P 1'
#
loop_
_entity.id
_entity.type
_entity.pdbx_description
1 polymer ?
#
loop_
_entity_poly.entity_id
_entity_poly.type
_entity_poly.pdbx_seq_one_letter_code
_entity_poly.pdbx_strand_id
1 'polypeptide(L)'
;MFINILLGVGAMLAHKRWLGKLDEMQRQIQLEAMAFALGTLWLTLGGLLILNTAEIIHINHWVISLLPALAGLSMLIGNLIGFLRLR
;
A
#
# COMPACT_ATOMS: atom_id res chain seq x y z
N MET A 1 -14.30 -18.02 2.09
CA MET A 1 -14.36 -16.65 1.53
C MET A 1 -14.70 -15.59 2.58
N PHE A 2 -15.84 -15.67 3.27
CA PHE A 2 -16.23 -14.69 4.31
C PHE A 2 -15.22 -14.54 5.46
N ILE A 3 -14.58 -15.63 5.89
CA ILE A 3 -13.53 -15.60 6.93
C ILE A 3 -12.36 -14.71 6.51
N ASN A 4 -11.89 -14.81 5.26
CA ASN A 4 -10.77 -14.00 4.76
C ASN A 4 -11.12 -12.51 4.72
N ILE A 5 -12.36 -12.18 4.35
CA ILE A 5 -12.85 -10.80 4.34
C ILE A 5 -12.90 -10.26 5.77
N LEU A 6 -13.43 -11.03 6.71
CA LEU A 6 -13.46 -10.66 8.13
C LEU A 6 -12.06 -10.46 8.73
N LEU A 7 -11.11 -11.34 8.38
CA LEU A 7 -9.71 -11.19 8.78
C LEU A 7 -9.09 -9.92 8.20
N GLY A 8 -9.37 -9.60 6.93
CA GLY A 8 -8.92 -8.37 6.28
C GLY A 8 -9.47 -7.12 6.98
N VAL A 9 -10.78 -7.08 7.25
CA VAL A 9 -11.42 -5.98 7.99
C VAL A 9 -10.85 -5.87 9.41
N GLY A 10 -10.64 -7.00 10.09
CA GLY A 10 -10.02 -7.05 11.41
C GLY A 10 -8.61 -6.47 11.41
N ALA A 11 -7.79 -6.83 10.42
CA ALA A 11 -6.45 -6.29 10.25
C ALA A 11 -6.47 -4.76 10.00
N MET A 12 -7.39 -4.27 9.17
CA MET A 12 -7.56 -2.82 8.93
C MET A 12 -7.94 -2.06 10.21
N LEU A 13 -8.89 -2.60 11.00
CA LEU A 13 -9.29 -2.01 12.27
C LEU A 13 -8.16 -2.03 13.31
N ALA A 14 -7.40 -3.12 13.38
CA ALA A 14 -6.22 -3.23 14.24
C ALA A 14 -5.15 -2.20 13.85
N HIS A 15 -4.88 -2.04 12.56
CA HIS A 15 -3.93 -1.06 12.04
C HIS A 15 -4.37 0.39 12.35
N LYS A 16 -5.66 0.71 12.14
CA LYS A 16 -6.23 2.02 12.53
C LYS A 16 -6.05 2.31 14.02
N ARG A 17 -6.31 1.32 14.88
CA ARG A 17 -6.12 1.45 16.33
C ARG A 17 -4.66 1.67 16.70
N TRP A 18 -3.73 0.99 16.03
CA TRP A 18 -2.29 1.17 16.22
C TRP A 18 -1.82 2.56 15.78
N LEU A 19 -2.27 3.06 14.61
CA LEU A 19 -1.98 4.41 14.12
C LEU A 19 -2.43 5.49 15.11
N GLY A 20 -3.59 5.31 15.76
CA GLY A 20 -4.10 6.25 16.76
C GLY A 20 -3.30 6.29 18.07
N LYS A 21 -2.41 5.31 18.31
CA LYS A 21 -1.53 5.25 19.50
C LYS A 21 -0.13 5.81 19.25
N LEU A 22 0.21 6.11 18.00
CA LEU A 22 1.48 6.76 17.66
C LEU A 22 1.46 8.22 18.13
N ASP A 23 2.65 8.77 18.38
CA ASP A 23 2.79 10.21 18.54
C ASP A 23 2.43 10.95 17.23
N GLU A 24 2.24 12.27 17.30
CA GLU A 24 1.79 13.05 16.14
C GLU A 24 2.78 12.95 14.97
N MET A 25 4.09 12.97 15.26
CA MET A 25 5.14 12.96 14.25
C MET A 25 5.21 11.62 13.52
N GLN A 26 5.25 10.50 14.25
CA GLN A 26 5.25 9.17 13.63
C GLN A 26 3.94 8.89 12.90
N ARG A 27 2.80 9.39 13.41
CA ARG A 27 1.52 9.24 12.71
C ARG A 27 1.54 9.98 11.38
N GLN A 28 2.09 11.19 11.31
CA GLN A 28 2.22 11.93 10.05
C GLN A 28 3.13 11.20 9.05
N ILE A 29 4.30 10.71 9.49
CA ILE A 29 5.18 9.91 8.62
C ILE A 29 4.44 8.70 8.05
N GLN A 30 3.71 7.96 8.90
CA GLN A 30 2.97 6.79 8.43
C GLN A 30 1.86 7.17 7.44
N LEU A 31 1.15 8.28 7.65
CA LEU A 31 0.13 8.75 6.72
C LEU A 31 0.72 9.18 5.37
N GLU A 32 1.86 9.87 5.37
CA GLU A 32 2.59 10.21 4.14
C GLU A 32 3.09 8.95 3.41
N ALA A 33 3.65 7.98 4.14
CA ALA A 33 4.08 6.70 3.59
C ALA A 33 2.91 5.89 3.00
N MET A 34 1.75 5.89 3.65
CA MET A 34 0.52 5.29 3.13
C MET A 34 0.05 6.00 1.85
N ALA A 35 0.10 7.33 1.80
CA ALA A 35 -0.27 8.09 0.60
C ALA A 35 0.65 7.75 -0.59
N PHE A 36 1.95 7.62 -0.34
CA PHE A 36 2.92 7.19 -1.35
C PHE A 36 2.63 5.77 -1.86
N ALA A 37 2.28 4.85 -0.97
CA ALA A 37 1.94 3.49 -1.33
C ALA A 37 0.62 3.38 -2.12
N LEU A 38 -0.39 4.13 -1.72
CA LEU A 38 -1.65 4.22 -2.46
C LEU A 38 -1.45 4.81 -3.85
N GLY A 39 -0.67 5.89 -3.97
CA GLY A 39 -0.32 6.48 -5.27
C GLY A 39 0.42 5.49 -6.16
N THR A 40 1.42 4.79 -5.62
CA THR A 40 2.17 3.74 -6.34
C THR A 40 1.25 2.63 -6.84
N LEU A 41 0.34 2.14 -5.99
CA LEU A 41 -0.65 1.14 -6.37
C LEU A 41 -1.56 1.62 -7.49
N TRP A 42 -2.03 2.87 -7.40
CA TRP A 42 -2.96 3.41 -8.39
C TRP A 42 -2.30 3.58 -9.76
N LEU A 43 -1.07 4.10 -9.79
CA LEU A 43 -0.29 4.27 -11.01
C LEU A 43 0.03 2.91 -11.66
N THR A 44 0.46 1.93 -10.86
CA THR A 44 0.82 0.61 -11.39
C THR A 44 -0.40 -0.19 -11.83
N LEU A 45 -1.47 -0.23 -11.04
CA LEU A 45 -2.71 -0.91 -11.42
C LEU A 45 -3.32 -0.26 -12.67
N GLY A 46 -3.40 1.07 -12.71
CA GLY A 46 -3.91 1.81 -13.88
C GLY A 46 -3.09 1.52 -15.14
N GLY A 47 -1.76 1.53 -15.03
CA GLY A 47 -0.86 1.17 -16.14
C GLY A 47 -1.05 -0.27 -16.60
N LEU A 48 -1.13 -1.23 -15.68
CA LEU A 48 -1.38 -2.64 -16.01
C LEU A 48 -2.72 -2.82 -16.72
N LEU A 49 -3.79 -2.16 -16.25
CA LEU A 49 -5.10 -2.24 -16.89
C LEU A 49 -5.09 -1.71 -18.32
N ILE A 50 -4.45 -0.55 -18.56
CA ILE A 50 -4.32 0.02 -19.92
C ILE A 50 -3.57 -0.96 -20.84
N LEU A 51 -2.44 -1.48 -20.39
CA LEU A 51 -1.63 -2.41 -21.17
C LEU A 51 -2.35 -3.74 -21.44
N ASN A 52 -3.19 -4.18 -20.50
CA ASN A 52 -4.04 -5.37 -20.68
C ASN A 52 -5.18 -5.11 -21.66
N THR A 53 -5.80 -3.93 -21.65
CA THR A 53 -6.81 -3.56 -22.66
C THR A 53 -6.23 -3.40 -24.06
N ALA A 54 -4.95 -3.04 -24.17
CA ALA A 54 -4.22 -2.96 -25.43
C ALA A 54 -3.65 -4.33 -25.90
N GLU A 55 -3.95 -5.41 -25.18
CA GLU A 55 -3.46 -6.78 -25.44
C GLU A 55 -1.93 -6.91 -25.48
N ILE A 56 -1.20 -5.99 -24.84
CA ILE A 56 0.28 -6.00 -24.78
C ILE A 56 0.78 -6.98 -23.71
N ILE A 57 0.07 -7.06 -22.59
CA ILE A 57 0.36 -7.98 -21.49
C ILE A 57 -0.94 -8.57 -20.95
N HIS A 58 -0.87 -9.82 -20.50
CA HIS A 58 -1.98 -10.48 -19.83
C HIS A 58 -1.80 -10.44 -18.30
N ILE A 59 -2.75 -9.85 -17.61
CA ILE A 59 -2.76 -9.84 -16.15
C ILE A 59 -3.16 -11.23 -15.65
N ASN A 60 -2.22 -11.92 -14.98
CA ASN A 60 -2.47 -13.20 -14.32
C ASN A 60 -2.37 -13.06 -12.78
N HIS A 61 -2.68 -14.15 -12.07
CA HIS A 61 -2.63 -14.18 -10.61
C HIS A 61 -1.24 -13.83 -10.04
N TRP A 62 -0.16 -14.20 -10.73
CA TRP A 62 1.21 -13.88 -10.30
C TRP A 62 1.49 -12.38 -10.36
N VAL A 63 1.09 -11.72 -11.44
CA VAL A 63 1.27 -10.27 -11.61
C VAL A 63 0.47 -9.48 -10.56
N ILE A 64 -0.79 -9.87 -10.31
CA ILE A 64 -1.62 -9.20 -9.29
C ILE A 64 -1.03 -9.38 -7.89
N SER A 65 -0.42 -10.55 -7.60
CA SER A 65 0.20 -10.84 -6.31
C SER A 65 1.43 -9.97 -6.02
N LEU A 66 2.01 -9.30 -7.02
CA LEU A 66 3.11 -8.35 -6.83
C LEU A 66 2.64 -7.00 -6.30
N LEU A 67 1.36 -6.64 -6.45
CA LEU A 67 0.85 -5.33 -6.02
C LEU A 67 0.97 -5.12 -4.50
N PRO A 68 0.57 -6.07 -3.62
CA PRO A 68 0.80 -5.93 -2.18
C PRO A 68 2.29 -5.84 -1.80
N ALA A 69 3.16 -6.58 -2.51
CA ALA A 69 4.61 -6.50 -2.28
C ALA A 69 5.16 -5.11 -2.65
N LEU A 70 4.72 -4.56 -3.78
CA LEU A 70 5.06 -3.21 -4.21
C LEU A 70 4.54 -2.16 -3.23
N ALA A 71 3.32 -2.32 -2.71
CA ALA A 71 2.77 -1.45 -1.67
C ALA A 71 3.65 -1.48 -0.41
N GLY A 72 4.09 -2.67 0.03
CA GLY A 72 5.02 -2.80 1.15
C GLY A 72 6.36 -2.09 0.92
N LEU A 73 6.95 -2.25 -0.28
CA LEU A 73 8.20 -1.56 -0.65
C LEU A 73 8.04 -0.04 -0.69
N SER A 74 6.94 0.45 -1.27
CA SER A 74 6.65 1.88 -1.33
C SER A 74 6.42 2.49 0.06
N MET A 75 5.72 1.79 0.97
CA MET A 75 5.60 2.21 2.36
C MET A 75 6.96 2.23 3.07
N LEU A 76 7.82 1.24 2.82
CA LEU A 76 9.17 1.23 3.39
C LEU A 76 9.98 2.44 2.93
N ILE A 77 9.94 2.77 1.63
CA ILE A 77 10.60 3.96 1.07
C ILE A 77 10.02 5.24 1.69
N GLY A 78 8.68 5.36 1.75
CA GLY A 78 8.01 6.52 2.34
C GLY A 78 8.39 6.73 3.81
N ASN A 79 8.45 5.65 4.60
CA ASN A 79 8.88 5.71 5.99
C ASN A 79 10.36 6.13 6.12
N LEU A 80 11.25 5.60 5.28
CA LEU A 80 12.67 5.99 5.28
C LEU A 80 12.84 7.48 4.98
N ILE A 81 12.13 8.00 3.97
CA ILE A 81 12.14 9.43 3.64
C ILE A 81 11.63 10.26 4.83
N GLY A 82 10.53 9.84 5.45
CA GLY A 82 9.97 10.51 6.63
C GLY A 82 10.95 10.55 7.81
N PHE A 83 11.65 9.46 8.08
CA PHE A 83 12.67 9.42 9.14
C PHE A 83 13.90 10.28 8.81
N LEU A 84 14.34 10.29 7.54
CA LEU A 84 15.47 11.12 7.11
C LEU A 84 15.17 12.62 7.20
N ARG A 85 13.90 13.02 7.03
CA ARG A 85 13.46 14.43 7.13
C ARG A 85 13.46 14.97 8.56
N LEU A 86 13.38 14.09 9.55
CA LEU A 86 13.33 14.44 10.97
C LEU A 86 14.71 14.42 11.66
N ARG A 87 15.77 14.19 10.89
CA ARG A 87 17.16 14.24 11.35
C ARG A 87 17.76 15.61 11.06
#